data_AF-A0A938IXQ6-F1
#
_entry.id   AF-A0A938IXQ6-F1
#
_cell.length_a   1.000
_cell.length_b   1.000
_cell.length_c   1.000
_cell.angle_alpha   90.00
_cell.angle_beta   90.00
_cell.angle_gamma   90.00
#
_symmetry.space_group_name_H-M   'P 1'
#
loop_
_entity.id
_entity.type
_entity.pdbx_description
1 polymer ?
#
loop_
_entity_poly.entity_id
_entity_poly.type
_entity_poly.pdbx_seq_one_letter_code
_entity_poly.pdbx_strand_id
1 'polypeptide(L)'
;MITDVGADGLRQRADLVDQATDTIERMLTDLRRDVPSDEKGRAIIPLWLADYDQYITDRRAYATQLRLGSNAPFSETTFEGLPLAERIATFAGDNRMPNCAPPIDLSV
;
A
#
# COMPACT_ATOMS: atom_id res chain seq x y z
N MET A 1 35.23 -3.12 12.59
CA MET A 1 34.86 -2.11 11.59
C MET A 1 33.34 -2.15 11.45
N ILE A 2 32.66 -1.05 11.75
CA ILE A 2 31.21 -0.90 11.51
C ILE A 2 31.11 0.15 10.40
N THR A 3 30.96 -0.32 9.17
CA THR A 3 30.78 0.55 7.99
C THR A 3 29.46 0.27 7.28
N ASP A 4 28.62 -0.65 7.79
CA ASP A 4 27.44 -1.16 7.08
C ASP A 4 26.09 -0.83 7.75
N VAL A 5 26.05 0.09 8.71
CA VAL A 5 24.76 0.53 9.32
C VAL A 5 23.82 1.13 8.26
N GLY A 6 24.38 1.70 7.18
CA GLY A 6 23.64 2.28 6.08
C GLY A 6 22.95 1.25 5.19
N ALA A 7 23.70 0.30 4.60
CA ALA A 7 23.09 -0.64 3.65
C ALA A 7 22.37 -1.80 4.37
N ASP A 8 22.87 -2.28 5.52
CA ASP A 8 22.10 -3.22 6.36
C ASP A 8 20.81 -2.59 6.88
N GLY A 9 20.84 -1.32 7.28
CA GLY A 9 19.66 -0.60 7.76
C GLY A 9 18.59 -0.43 6.67
N LEU A 10 19.00 -0.12 5.44
CA LEU A 10 18.04 0.00 4.32
C LEU A 10 17.48 -1.36 3.89
N ARG A 11 18.29 -2.43 3.90
CA ARG A 11 17.79 -3.80 3.67
C ARG A 11 16.76 -4.20 4.73
N GLN A 12 17.05 -3.97 6.01
CA GLN A 12 16.11 -4.26 7.09
C GLN A 12 14.82 -3.45 6.94
N ARG A 13 14.91 -2.18 6.56
CA ARG A 13 13.74 -1.35 6.28
C ARG A 13 12.93 -1.90 5.10
N ALA A 14 13.58 -2.32 4.02
CA ALA A 14 12.92 -2.93 2.87
C ALA A 14 12.13 -4.19 3.29
N ASP A 15 12.71 -5.03 4.12
CA ASP A 15 12.06 -6.25 4.60
C ASP A 15 10.84 -5.94 5.48
N LEU A 16 10.90 -4.90 6.30
CA LEU A 16 9.73 -4.42 7.07
C LEU A 16 8.62 -3.89 6.16
N VAL A 17 8.97 -3.14 5.10
CA VAL A 17 8.01 -2.68 4.09
C VAL A 17 7.32 -3.86 3.40
N ASP A 18 8.09 -4.89 3.04
CA ASP A 18 7.53 -6.09 2.42
C ASP A 18 6.58 -6.83 3.37
N GLN A 19 6.96 -7.03 4.63
CA GLN A 19 6.09 -7.68 5.63
C GLN A 19 4.79 -6.91 5.88
N ALA A 20 4.86 -5.58 5.93
CA ALA A 20 3.68 -4.72 6.02
C ALA A 20 2.81 -4.85 4.76
N THR A 21 3.42 -4.87 3.58
CA THR A 21 2.72 -5.01 2.30
C THR A 21 2.05 -6.38 2.13
N ASP A 22 2.68 -7.45 2.59
CA ASP A 22 2.07 -8.79 2.62
C ASP A 22 0.78 -8.83 3.47
N THR A 23 0.69 -7.99 4.51
CA THR A 23 -0.51 -7.90 5.34
C THR A 23 -1.67 -7.27 4.57
N ILE A 24 -1.39 -6.28 3.73
CA ILE A 24 -2.37 -5.67 2.83
C ILE A 24 -2.83 -6.70 1.79
N GLU A 25 -1.91 -7.41 1.15
CA GLU A 25 -2.23 -8.45 0.16
C GLU A 25 -3.14 -9.56 0.72
N ARG A 26 -2.90 -9.99 1.98
CA ARG A 26 -3.77 -10.94 2.67
C ARG A 26 -5.16 -10.37 2.89
N MET A 27 -5.27 -9.13 3.38
CA MET A 27 -6.57 -8.44 3.54
C MET A 27 -7.34 -8.42 2.22
N LEU A 28 -6.69 -8.03 1.11
CA LEU A 28 -7.35 -7.98 -0.20
C LEU A 28 -7.74 -9.36 -0.72
N THR A 29 -6.93 -10.38 -0.45
CA THR A 29 -7.26 -11.77 -0.78
C THR A 29 -8.54 -12.21 -0.08
N ASP A 30 -8.72 -11.84 1.19
CA ASP A 30 -9.93 -12.15 1.94
C ASP A 30 -11.14 -11.35 1.42
N LEU A 31 -10.97 -10.05 1.16
CA LEU A 31 -12.05 -9.21 0.62
C LEU A 31 -12.54 -9.66 -0.75
N ARG A 32 -11.64 -10.16 -1.61
CA ARG A 32 -12.00 -10.71 -2.93
C ARG A 32 -12.88 -11.96 -2.85
N ARG A 33 -12.95 -12.64 -1.70
CA ARG A 33 -13.80 -13.83 -1.50
C ARG A 33 -15.24 -13.48 -1.14
N ASP A 34 -15.50 -12.27 -0.66
CA ASP A 34 -16.80 -11.84 -0.14
C ASP A 34 -17.16 -10.43 -0.64
N VAL A 35 -17.37 -10.31 -1.96
CA VAL A 35 -17.73 -9.05 -2.60
C VAL A 35 -19.26 -8.84 -2.55
N PRO A 36 -19.74 -7.63 -2.19
CA PRO A 36 -21.17 -7.33 -2.19
C PRO A 36 -21.86 -7.63 -3.52
N SER A 37 -23.06 -8.21 -3.45
CA SER A 37 -23.84 -8.63 -4.62
C SER A 37 -24.78 -7.55 -5.17
N ASP A 38 -24.89 -6.39 -4.51
CA ASP A 38 -25.68 -5.28 -5.02
C ASP A 38 -24.99 -4.60 -6.22
N GLU A 39 -25.77 -3.89 -7.03
CA GLU A 39 -25.28 -3.28 -8.26
C GLU A 39 -24.14 -2.28 -8.02
N LYS A 40 -24.26 -1.45 -6.98
CA LYS A 40 -23.25 -0.44 -6.65
C LYS A 40 -21.95 -1.11 -6.19
N GLY A 41 -22.05 -2.12 -5.32
CA GLY A 41 -20.90 -2.90 -4.86
C GLY A 41 -20.13 -3.54 -6.01
N ARG A 42 -20.84 -4.22 -6.92
CA ARG A 42 -20.22 -4.84 -8.12
C ARG A 42 -19.54 -3.84 -9.04
N ALA A 43 -20.04 -2.60 -9.12
CA ALA A 43 -19.46 -1.58 -9.97
C ALA A 43 -18.21 -0.94 -9.35
N ILE A 44 -18.19 -0.72 -8.03
CA ILE A 44 -17.16 0.13 -7.40
C ILE A 44 -16.07 -0.69 -6.70
N ILE A 45 -16.38 -1.83 -6.08
CA ILE A 45 -15.38 -2.63 -5.35
C ILE A 45 -14.21 -3.07 -6.24
N PRO A 46 -14.41 -3.51 -7.50
CA PRO A 46 -13.28 -3.84 -8.38
C PRO A 46 -12.35 -2.66 -8.65
N LEU A 47 -12.88 -1.44 -8.74
CA LEU A 47 -12.07 -0.24 -8.96
C LEU A 47 -11.23 0.08 -7.72
N TRP A 48 -11.83 -0.03 -6.53
CA TRP A 48 -11.12 0.18 -5.27
C TRP A 48 -10.06 -0.90 -5.01
N LEU A 49 -10.32 -2.16 -5.37
CA LEU A 49 -9.32 -3.23 -5.32
C LEU A 49 -8.16 -2.96 -6.29
N ALA A 50 -8.44 -2.42 -7.48
CA ALA A 50 -7.40 -2.06 -8.44
C ALA A 50 -6.52 -0.89 -7.95
N ASP A 51 -7.11 0.10 -7.26
CA ASP A 51 -6.34 1.16 -6.60
C ASP A 51 -5.37 0.56 -5.56
N TYR A 52 -5.83 -0.43 -4.81
CA TYR A 52 -4.99 -1.18 -3.86
C TYR A 52 -3.87 -1.99 -4.52
N ASP A 53 -4.13 -2.64 -5.66
CA ASP A 53 -3.12 -3.38 -6.42
C ASP A 53 -2.00 -2.45 -6.92
N GLN A 54 -2.35 -1.24 -7.36
CA GLN A 54 -1.36 -0.21 -7.72
C GLN A 54 -0.57 0.26 -6.48
N TYR A 55 -1.26 0.53 -5.37
CA TYR A 55 -0.59 0.94 -4.12
C TYR A 55 0.40 -0.12 -3.61
N ILE A 56 0.06 -1.42 -3.70
CA ILE A 56 0.98 -2.53 -3.41
C ILE A 56 2.18 -2.50 -4.34
N THR A 57 1.96 -2.31 -5.65
CA THR A 57 3.04 -2.22 -6.63
C THR A 57 4.03 -1.11 -6.28
N ASP A 58 3.53 0.07 -5.88
CA ASP A 58 4.35 1.21 -5.47
C ASP A 58 5.17 0.88 -4.20
N ARG A 59 4.56 0.21 -3.21
CA ARG A 59 5.26 -0.23 -1.99
C ARG A 59 6.36 -1.26 -2.28
N ARG A 60 6.14 -2.19 -3.21
CA ARG A 60 7.17 -3.17 -3.64
C ARG A 60 8.31 -2.50 -4.41
N ALA A 61 7.99 -1.51 -5.25
CA ALA A 61 9.00 -0.71 -5.92
C ALA A 61 9.85 0.06 -4.89
N TYR A 62 9.22 0.59 -3.83
CA TYR A 62 9.92 1.27 -2.74
C TYR A 62 10.87 0.34 -1.97
N ALA A 63 10.41 -0.85 -1.58
CA ALA A 63 11.27 -1.86 -0.95
C ALA A 63 12.48 -2.20 -1.84
N THR A 64 12.27 -2.29 -3.15
CA THR A 64 13.37 -2.51 -4.12
C THR A 64 14.37 -1.34 -4.13
N GLN A 65 13.90 -0.09 -4.10
CA GLN A 65 14.77 1.09 -4.04
C GLN A 65 15.64 1.11 -2.78
N LEU A 66 15.05 0.76 -1.63
CA LEU A 66 15.77 0.62 -0.36
C LEU A 66 16.88 -0.43 -0.46
N ARG A 67 16.62 -1.59 -1.07
CA ARG A 67 17.63 -2.64 -1.31
C ARG A 67 18.76 -2.18 -2.23
N LEU A 68 18.48 -1.26 -3.14
CA LEU A 68 19.47 -0.63 -4.02
C LEU A 68 20.23 0.52 -3.34
N GLY A 69 19.97 0.81 -2.06
CA GLY A 69 20.65 1.84 -1.28
C GLY A 69 20.03 3.24 -1.40
N SER A 70 18.88 3.39 -2.06
CA SER A 70 18.17 4.67 -2.14
C SER A 70 17.26 4.86 -0.92
N ASN A 71 17.52 5.90 -0.14
CA ASN A 71 16.69 6.27 1.01
C ASN A 71 15.76 7.46 0.70
N ALA A 72 15.32 7.59 -0.55
CA ALA A 72 14.33 8.60 -0.91
C ALA A 72 13.04 8.40 -0.09
N PRO A 73 12.24 9.46 0.15
CA PRO A 73 10.90 9.31 0.69
C PRO A 73 10.05 8.37 -0.19
N PHE A 74 9.11 7.68 0.44
CA PHE A 74 8.14 6.89 -0.31
C PHE A 74 7.34 7.82 -1.23
N SER A 75 7.17 7.40 -2.49
CA SER A 75 6.31 8.05 -3.47
C SER A 75 5.36 7.00 -4.01
N GLU A 76 4.10 7.40 -4.15
CA GLU A 76 3.05 6.59 -4.73
C GLU A 76 2.53 7.21 -6.02
N THR A 77 1.84 6.39 -6.80
CA THR A 77 1.05 6.82 -7.94
C THR A 77 0.05 7.88 -7.49
N THR A 78 -0.21 8.87 -8.34
CA THR A 78 -1.19 9.92 -8.05
C THR A 78 -2.46 9.75 -8.86
N PHE A 79 -3.58 10.13 -8.27
CA PHE A 79 -4.86 10.25 -8.93
C PHE A 79 -5.39 11.67 -8.72
N GLU A 80 -5.68 12.38 -9.81
CA GLU A 80 -6.11 13.78 -9.78
C GLU A 80 -5.17 14.71 -8.99
N GLY A 81 -3.86 14.40 -9.00
CA GLY A 81 -2.84 15.17 -8.30
C GLY A 81 -2.71 14.87 -6.81
N LEU A 82 -3.51 13.94 -6.28
CA LEU A 82 -3.45 13.49 -4.89
C LEU A 82 -2.80 12.10 -4.80
N PRO A 83 -2.16 11.75 -3.67
CA PRO A 83 -1.62 10.42 -3.46
C PRO A 83 -2.72 9.35 -3.51
N LEU A 84 -2.45 8.19 -4.13
CA LEU A 84 -3.45 7.14 -4.29
C LEU A 84 -4.03 6.65 -2.96
N ALA A 85 -3.21 6.59 -1.90
CA ALA A 85 -3.65 6.28 -0.55
C ALA A 85 -4.76 7.22 -0.04
N GLU A 86 -4.78 8.49 -0.43
CA GLU A 86 -5.84 9.43 -0.03
C GLU A 86 -7.20 9.03 -0.62
N ARG A 87 -7.21 8.63 -1.89
CA ARG A 87 -8.41 8.12 -2.57
C ARG A 87 -8.89 6.83 -1.92
N ILE A 88 -7.99 5.90 -1.61
CA ILE A 88 -8.32 4.65 -0.92
C ILE A 88 -8.90 4.94 0.47
N ALA A 89 -8.27 5.83 1.23
CA ALA A 89 -8.71 6.23 2.57
C ALA A 89 -10.08 6.91 2.55
N THR A 90 -10.33 7.79 1.57
CA THR A 90 -11.62 8.45 1.37
C THR A 90 -12.72 7.43 1.13
N PHE A 91 -12.49 6.47 0.22
CA PHE A 91 -13.46 5.40 -0.02
C PHE A 91 -13.74 4.58 1.24
N ALA A 92 -12.70 4.19 1.99
CA ALA A 92 -12.87 3.46 3.24
C ALA A 92 -13.66 4.27 4.29
N GLY A 93 -13.38 5.58 4.40
CA GLY A 93 -14.06 6.51 5.30
C GLY A 93 -15.55 6.67 4.96
N ASP A 94 -15.87 6.98 3.71
CA ASP A 94 -17.24 7.17 3.22
C ASP A 94 -18.11 5.92 3.42
N ASN A 95 -17.49 4.74 3.35
CA ASN A 95 -18.16 3.46 3.55
C ASN A 95 -18.04 2.92 4.99
N ARG A 96 -17.47 3.68 5.93
CA ARG A 96 -17.32 3.30 7.35
C ARG A 96 -16.57 1.98 7.54
N MET A 97 -15.50 1.79 6.77
CA MET A 97 -14.63 0.61 6.79
C MET A 97 -13.21 0.98 7.28
N PRO A 98 -13.02 1.39 8.55
CA PRO A 98 -11.73 1.90 9.02
C PRO A 98 -10.58 0.88 8.90
N ASN A 99 -10.88 -0.41 9.00
CA ASN A 99 -9.89 -1.48 8.83
C ASN A 99 -9.45 -1.67 7.37
N CYS A 100 -10.17 -1.07 6.41
CA CYS A 100 -9.86 -1.11 4.99
C CYS A 100 -9.14 0.17 4.51
N ALA A 101 -8.79 1.08 5.42
CA ALA A 101 -7.95 2.23 5.11
C ALA A 101 -6.49 1.79 4.92
N PRO A 102 -5.72 2.47 4.06
CA PRO A 102 -4.31 2.13 3.86
C PRO A 102 -3.50 2.46 5.13
N PRO A 103 -2.42 1.73 5.42
CA PRO A 103 -1.54 2.06 6.54
C PRO A 103 -0.80 3.38 6.29
N ILE A 104 -0.56 4.12 7.37
CA ILE A 104 0.20 5.39 7.37
C ILE A 104 1.70 5.17 7.71
N ASP A 105 2.16 3.92 7.63
CA ASP A 105 3.50 3.48 8.06
C ASP A 105 4.63 4.07 7.20
N LEU A 106 4.32 4.49 5.98
CA LEU A 106 5.25 5.14 5.04
C LEU A 106 4.92 6.61 4.76
N SER A 107 3.85 7.13 5.36
CA SER A 107 3.48 8.53 5.27
C SER A 107 4.44 9.39 6.10
N VAL A 108 4.78 10.56 5.58
CA VAL A 108 5.68 11.54 6.23
C VAL A 108 4.92 12.69 6.83
#